data_AF-A0A5K0UVH8-F1
#
_entry.id   AF-A0A5K0UVH8-F1
#
_cell.length_a   1.000
_cell.length_b   1.000
_cell.length_c   1.000
_cell.angle_alpha   90.00
_cell.angle_beta   90.00
_cell.angle_gamma   90.00
#
_symmetry.space_group_name_H-M   'P 1'
#
loop_
_entity.id
_entity.type
_entity.pdbx_description
1 polymer ?
#
loop_
_entity_poly.entity_id
_entity_poly.type
_entity_poly.pdbx_seq_one_letter_code
_entity_poly.pdbx_strand_id
1 'polypeptide(L)'
;VFNTYGNLGNAALLHRYGFTEPDNPFDIVNMDLGLVCEWSSSSFSSRYSRSRLSTWRKMGFSGCISEKSEYFEISSCGQPQPELVVLLYVMCLPENAYTKLCYHVPPFEDRDDALKFQLFGEIIDTVFGRKITEKGDWMLTGRVCDALISLAHMRERLYGSTSLVEDMESLSKCLSLEQPKLHGSLSLRISERTILGKLRTYANHARRKKKHVSSS
;
A
#
# COMPACT_ATOMS: atom_id res chain seq x y z
N VAL A 1 12.52 -1.26 -34.43
CA VAL A 1 11.45 -2.03 -33.77
C VAL A 1 11.90 -2.25 -32.34
N PHE A 2 11.16 -1.71 -31.36
CA PHE A 2 11.44 -1.95 -29.94
C PHE A 2 10.53 -3.10 -29.48
N ASN A 3 11.11 -4.14 -28.90
CA ASN A 3 10.34 -5.21 -28.27
C ASN A 3 9.92 -4.76 -26.86
N THR A 4 8.71 -5.10 -26.45
CA THR A 4 8.25 -4.94 -25.08
C THR A 4 8.83 -6.07 -24.23
N TYR A 5 9.56 -5.75 -23.16
CA TYR A 5 10.12 -6.73 -22.21
C TYR A 5 9.08 -7.33 -21.25
N GLY A 6 7.80 -7.00 -21.45
CA GLY A 6 6.68 -7.35 -20.57
C GLY A 6 6.30 -6.20 -19.64
N ASN A 7 5.40 -6.48 -18.69
CA ASN A 7 4.93 -5.50 -17.70
C ASN A 7 5.93 -5.45 -16.53
N LEU A 8 7.01 -4.69 -16.68
CA LEU A 8 8.09 -4.60 -15.68
C LEU A 8 8.19 -3.18 -15.12
N GLY A 9 8.18 -3.06 -13.80
CA GLY A 9 8.50 -1.82 -13.11
C GLY A 9 9.99 -1.45 -13.23
N ASN A 10 10.32 -0.20 -12.90
CA ASN A 10 11.66 0.34 -13.12
C ASN A 10 12.73 -0.39 -12.30
N ALA A 11 12.39 -0.85 -11.09
CA ALA A 11 13.32 -1.64 -10.28
C ALA A 11 13.73 -2.95 -10.99
N ALA A 12 12.78 -3.64 -11.61
CA ALA A 12 13.04 -4.87 -12.36
C ALA A 12 13.81 -4.58 -13.67
N LEU A 13 13.45 -3.50 -14.38
CA LEU A 13 14.17 -3.07 -15.58
C LEU A 13 15.63 -2.74 -15.29
N LEU A 14 15.90 -1.99 -14.21
CA LEU A 14 17.26 -1.62 -13.84
C LEU A 14 18.07 -2.86 -13.43
N HIS A 15 17.48 -3.75 -12.63
CA HIS A 15 18.15 -4.95 -12.16
C HIS A 15 18.49 -5.93 -13.30
N ARG A 16 17.58 -6.12 -14.27
CA ARG A 16 17.75 -7.11 -15.34
C ARG A 16 18.44 -6.57 -16.59
N TYR A 17 18.22 -5.29 -16.92
CA TYR A 17 18.63 -4.70 -18.19
C TYR A 17 19.48 -3.43 -18.05
N GLY A 18 19.67 -2.92 -16.83
CA GLY A 18 20.56 -1.79 -16.58
C GLY A 18 20.01 -0.42 -16.98
N PHE A 19 18.70 -0.30 -17.23
CA PHE A 19 18.06 0.97 -17.54
C PHE A 19 16.72 1.13 -16.81
N THR A 20 16.21 2.36 -16.77
CA THR A 20 14.88 2.72 -16.25
C THR A 20 14.10 3.46 -17.33
N GLU A 21 12.78 3.37 -17.28
CA GLU A 21 11.88 4.11 -18.17
C GLU A 21 11.23 5.29 -17.43
N PRO A 22 11.28 6.51 -17.99
CA PRO A 22 10.52 7.62 -17.45
C PRO A 22 9.01 7.33 -17.56
N ASP A 23 8.24 7.72 -16.54
CA ASP A 23 6.78 7.57 -16.50
C ASP A 23 6.26 6.14 -16.76
N ASN A 24 7.02 5.12 -16.33
CA ASN A 24 6.65 3.72 -16.50
C ASN A 24 5.29 3.40 -15.79
N PRO A 25 4.25 2.99 -16.54
CA PRO A 25 2.93 2.71 -15.96
C PRO A 25 2.89 1.45 -15.10
N PHE A 26 3.88 0.57 -15.24
CA PHE A 26 4.01 -0.67 -14.47
C PHE A 26 4.90 -0.51 -13.24
N ASP A 27 5.35 0.72 -12.95
CA ASP A 27 6.19 0.95 -11.79
C ASP A 27 5.42 0.79 -10.48
N ILE A 28 6.11 0.31 -9.46
CA ILE A 28 5.54 0.01 -8.16
C ILE A 28 6.51 0.45 -7.07
N VAL A 29 5.98 0.73 -5.88
CA VAL A 29 6.80 0.83 -4.66
C VAL A 29 6.31 -0.17 -3.64
N ASN A 30 7.25 -0.90 -3.05
CA ASN A 30 6.97 -1.89 -2.02
C ASN A 30 6.79 -1.23 -0.65
N MET A 31 5.76 -1.65 0.06
CA MET A 31 5.44 -1.30 1.42
C MET A 31 5.62 -2.53 2.32
N ASP A 32 6.74 -2.61 3.03
CA ASP A 32 7.02 -3.77 3.88
C ASP A 32 6.01 -3.92 5.02
N LEU A 33 5.58 -5.15 5.31
CA LEU A 33 4.74 -5.44 6.48
C LEU A 33 5.43 -5.02 7.77
N GLY A 34 6.76 -5.07 7.82
CA GLY A 34 7.56 -4.57 8.94
C GLY A 34 7.29 -3.09 9.21
N LEU A 35 7.18 -2.27 8.16
CA LEU A 35 6.86 -0.84 8.26
C LEU A 35 5.43 -0.63 8.78
N VAL A 36 4.48 -1.47 8.34
CA VAL A 36 3.10 -1.46 8.87
C VAL A 36 3.07 -1.82 10.35
N CYS A 37 3.88 -2.80 10.77
CA CYS A 37 4.00 -3.17 12.18
C CYS A 37 4.65 -2.06 13.03
N GLU A 38 5.65 -1.36 12.49
CA GLU A 38 6.28 -0.21 13.13
C GLU A 38 5.27 0.94 13.31
N TRP A 39 4.54 1.29 12.23
CA TRP A 39 3.46 2.25 12.28
C TRP A 39 2.42 1.87 13.35
N SER A 40 1.96 0.62 13.35
CA SER A 40 0.99 0.13 14.33
C SER A 40 1.52 0.22 15.76
N SER A 41 2.82 -0.04 15.97
CA SER A 41 3.44 0.03 17.29
C SER A 41 3.61 1.47 17.81
N SER A 42 3.65 2.46 16.91
CA SER A 42 3.63 3.88 17.29
C SER A 42 2.26 4.35 17.81
N SER A 43 1.18 3.69 17.38
CA SER A 43 -0.20 4.10 17.67
C SER A 43 -0.94 3.16 18.63
N PHE A 44 -0.48 1.92 18.76
CA PHE A 44 -1.18 0.86 19.50
C PHE A 44 -0.22 -0.04 20.28
N SER A 45 -0.75 -0.76 21.26
CA SER A 45 0.04 -1.74 22.00
C SER A 45 0.43 -2.97 21.16
N SER A 46 1.53 -3.62 21.51
CA SER A 46 1.96 -4.87 20.85
C SER A 46 0.87 -5.96 20.87
N ARG A 47 0.10 -6.08 21.95
CA ARG A 47 -1.02 -7.05 22.03
C ARG A 47 -2.12 -6.71 21.02
N TYR A 48 -2.47 -5.42 20.91
CA TYR A 48 -3.48 -4.93 19.97
C TYR A 48 -3.09 -5.25 18.53
N SER A 49 -1.88 -4.85 18.13
CA SER A 49 -1.35 -5.05 16.77
C SER A 49 -1.27 -6.53 16.40
N ARG A 50 -0.72 -7.38 17.29
CA ARG A 50 -0.59 -8.82 17.04
C ARG A 50 -1.93 -9.53 16.90
N SER A 51 -2.90 -9.18 17.74
CA SER A 51 -4.25 -9.78 17.67
C SER A 51 -4.91 -9.48 16.32
N ARG A 52 -4.90 -8.22 15.90
CA ARG A 52 -5.50 -7.77 14.63
C ARG A 52 -4.80 -8.32 13.40
N LEU A 53 -3.47 -8.36 13.41
CA LEU A 53 -2.69 -9.01 12.36
C LEU A 53 -2.99 -10.51 12.27
N SER A 54 -3.12 -11.20 13.42
CA SER A 54 -3.50 -12.62 13.44
C SER A 54 -4.90 -12.84 12.87
N THR A 55 -5.86 -11.97 13.19
CA THR A 55 -7.22 -12.03 12.64
C THR A 55 -7.24 -11.81 11.14
N TRP A 56 -6.47 -10.83 10.64
CA TRP A 56 -6.29 -10.63 9.19
C TRP A 56 -5.71 -11.86 8.49
N ARG A 57 -4.72 -12.54 9.10
CA ARG A 57 -4.19 -13.82 8.56
C ARG A 57 -5.19 -14.97 8.62
N LYS A 58 -6.00 -15.07 9.68
CA LYS A 58 -7.07 -16.08 9.79
C LYS A 58 -8.14 -15.92 8.70
N MET A 59 -8.29 -14.71 8.17
CA MET A 59 -9.14 -14.44 7.01
C MET A 59 -8.50 -14.86 5.68
N GLY A 60 -7.31 -15.48 5.69
CA GLY A 60 -6.62 -15.95 4.49
C GLY A 60 -5.94 -14.83 3.69
N PHE A 61 -5.86 -13.62 4.23
CA PHE A 61 -5.11 -12.53 3.61
C PHE A 61 -3.61 -12.64 3.94
N SER A 62 -2.79 -12.30 2.96
CA SER A 62 -1.34 -12.19 3.05
C SER A 62 -0.86 -11.09 2.09
N GLY A 63 0.31 -10.50 2.36
CA GLY A 63 1.00 -9.67 1.39
C GLY A 63 1.69 -10.51 0.30
N CYS A 64 2.34 -9.81 -0.63
CA CYS A 64 3.29 -10.43 -1.54
C CYS A 64 4.49 -10.96 -0.73
N ILE A 65 4.95 -12.17 -1.08
CA ILE A 65 6.10 -12.81 -0.42
C ILE A 65 7.25 -12.86 -1.42
N SER A 66 8.38 -12.24 -1.06
CA SER A 66 9.63 -12.40 -1.80
C SER A 66 10.73 -12.79 -0.83
N GLU A 67 11.41 -13.89 -1.14
CA GLU A 67 12.46 -14.52 -0.31
C GLU A 67 12.02 -14.78 1.14
N LYS A 68 12.08 -13.75 1.99
CA LYS A 68 11.77 -13.79 3.43
C LYS A 68 11.05 -12.54 3.95
N SER A 69 10.63 -11.64 3.07
CA SER A 69 9.86 -10.45 3.46
C SER A 69 8.45 -10.50 2.87
N GLU A 70 7.49 -10.09 3.70
CA GLU A 70 6.11 -9.85 3.31
C GLU A 70 5.94 -8.35 3.06
N TYR A 71 5.42 -7.98 1.89
CA TYR A 71 5.24 -6.58 1.49
C TYR A 71 3.94 -6.41 0.71
N PHE A 72 3.54 -5.15 0.51
CA PHE A 72 2.40 -4.78 -0.31
C PHE A 72 2.85 -3.88 -1.44
N GLU A 73 2.17 -3.96 -2.57
CA GLU A 73 2.48 -3.13 -3.73
C GLU A 73 1.63 -1.86 -3.74
N ILE A 74 2.27 -0.73 -4.02
CA ILE A 74 1.59 0.51 -4.38
C ILE A 74 1.86 0.76 -5.86
N SER A 75 0.80 0.86 -6.65
CA SER A 75 0.90 1.01 -8.11
C SER A 75 1.41 2.39 -8.52
N SER A 76 1.81 2.52 -9.79
CA SER A 76 2.26 3.79 -10.40
C SER A 76 1.26 4.95 -10.29
N CYS A 77 -0.03 4.67 -10.09
CA CYS A 77 -1.08 5.67 -9.86
C CYS A 77 -1.33 5.98 -8.37
N GLY A 78 -0.57 5.37 -7.46
CA GLY A 78 -0.67 5.55 -6.01
C GLY A 78 -1.76 4.71 -5.35
N GLN A 79 -2.33 3.72 -6.05
CA GLN A 79 -3.33 2.83 -5.46
C GLN A 79 -2.64 1.73 -4.65
N PRO A 80 -2.99 1.56 -3.36
CA PRO A 80 -2.47 0.47 -2.56
C PRO A 80 -3.14 -0.86 -2.92
N GLN A 81 -2.39 -1.95 -2.75
CA GLN A 81 -2.93 -3.30 -2.80
C GLN A 81 -4.14 -3.45 -1.85
N PRO A 82 -5.25 -4.08 -2.26
CA PRO A 82 -6.44 -4.21 -1.42
C PRO A 82 -6.20 -4.89 -0.07
N GLU A 83 -5.29 -5.86 0.00
CA GLU A 83 -4.90 -6.58 1.22
C GLU A 83 -4.32 -5.65 2.29
N LEU A 84 -3.52 -4.65 1.87
CA LEU A 84 -3.02 -3.60 2.75
C LEU A 84 -4.18 -2.77 3.32
N VAL A 85 -5.16 -2.42 2.47
CA VAL A 85 -6.33 -1.64 2.90
C VAL A 85 -7.17 -2.42 3.92
N VAL A 86 -7.39 -3.72 3.71
CA VAL A 86 -8.07 -4.59 4.67
C VAL A 86 -7.30 -4.65 5.99
N LEU A 87 -5.99 -4.84 5.95
CA LEU A 87 -5.15 -4.88 7.15
C LEU A 87 -5.28 -3.57 7.95
N LEU A 88 -5.14 -2.42 7.29
CA LEU A 88 -5.29 -1.12 7.93
C LEU A 88 -6.70 -0.89 8.47
N TYR A 89 -7.71 -1.36 7.75
CA TYR A 89 -9.09 -1.30 8.22
C TYR A 89 -9.28 -2.07 9.52
N VAL A 90 -8.86 -3.34 9.56
CA VAL A 90 -8.91 -4.19 10.76
C VAL A 90 -8.10 -3.58 11.91
N MET A 91 -6.92 -3.01 11.60
CA MET A 91 -6.09 -2.28 12.57
C MET A 91 -6.81 -1.06 13.15
N CYS A 92 -7.61 -0.35 12.35
CA CYS A 92 -8.29 0.87 12.77
C CYS A 92 -9.68 0.63 13.38
N LEU A 93 -10.18 -0.62 13.40
CA LEU A 93 -11.49 -0.94 13.96
C LEU A 93 -11.56 -0.63 15.47
N PRO A 94 -12.63 0.04 15.93
CA PRO A 94 -12.97 0.13 17.35
C PRO A 94 -13.06 -1.26 18.00
N GLU A 95 -12.78 -1.36 19.30
CA GLU A 95 -12.68 -2.66 19.98
C GLU A 95 -13.99 -3.45 19.93
N ASN A 96 -15.14 -2.79 20.08
CA ASN A 96 -16.45 -3.45 19.96
C ASN A 96 -16.69 -4.04 18.55
N ALA A 97 -16.29 -3.31 17.52
CA ALA A 97 -16.38 -3.71 16.12
C ALA A 97 -15.43 -4.88 15.81
N TYR A 98 -14.20 -4.80 16.31
CA TYR A 98 -13.19 -5.85 16.18
C TYR A 98 -13.61 -7.15 16.88
N THR A 99 -14.12 -7.05 18.11
CA THR A 99 -14.61 -8.22 18.86
C THR A 99 -15.75 -8.93 18.13
N LYS A 100 -16.70 -8.17 17.57
CA LYS A 100 -17.75 -8.76 16.71
C LYS A 100 -17.14 -9.44 15.49
N LEU A 101 -16.24 -8.77 14.78
CA LEU A 101 -15.56 -9.35 13.62
C LEU A 101 -14.94 -10.70 13.98
N CYS A 102 -14.17 -10.78 15.09
CA CYS A 102 -13.54 -12.02 15.56
C CYS A 102 -14.50 -13.20 15.75
N TYR A 103 -15.75 -12.98 16.17
CA TYR A 103 -16.74 -14.05 16.32
C TYR A 103 -17.23 -14.61 14.99
N HIS A 104 -17.14 -13.81 13.92
CA HIS A 104 -17.66 -14.13 12.61
C HIS A 104 -16.57 -14.50 11.59
N VAL A 105 -15.29 -14.54 11.98
CA VAL A 105 -14.20 -14.97 11.09
C VAL A 105 -14.18 -16.50 11.04
N PRO A 106 -14.64 -17.14 9.94
CA PRO A 106 -14.34 -18.55 9.73
C PRO A 106 -12.82 -18.71 9.46
N PRO A 107 -12.24 -19.88 9.70
CA PRO A 107 -10.95 -20.20 9.11
C PRO A 107 -11.09 -20.17 7.59
N PHE A 108 -10.42 -19.22 6.93
CA PHE A 108 -10.32 -19.23 5.47
C PHE A 108 -9.21 -20.20 5.09
N GLU A 109 -9.60 -21.35 4.55
CA GLU A 109 -8.68 -22.21 3.81
C GLU A 109 -8.33 -21.55 2.46
N ASP A 110 -7.35 -22.11 1.77
CA ASP A 110 -6.73 -21.62 0.53
C ASP A 110 -7.77 -21.40 -0.59
N ARG A 111 -8.44 -20.24 -0.54
CA ARG A 111 -9.47 -19.81 -1.47
C ARG A 111 -8.92 -18.76 -2.42
N ASP A 112 -9.56 -18.63 -3.58
CA ASP A 112 -9.30 -17.55 -4.52
C ASP A 112 -9.48 -16.17 -3.86
N ASP A 113 -8.62 -15.21 -4.21
CA ASP A 113 -8.59 -13.90 -3.57
C ASP A 113 -9.91 -13.13 -3.76
N ALA A 114 -10.58 -13.27 -4.91
CA ALA A 114 -11.87 -12.60 -5.13
C ALA A 114 -12.93 -13.12 -4.15
N LEU A 115 -12.92 -14.42 -3.85
CA LEU A 115 -13.81 -15.03 -2.85
C LEU A 115 -13.48 -14.54 -1.43
N LYS A 116 -12.19 -14.33 -1.11
CA LYS A 116 -11.79 -13.76 0.20
C LYS A 116 -12.38 -12.37 0.39
N PHE A 117 -12.25 -11.49 -0.60
CA PHE A 117 -12.80 -10.13 -0.53
C PHE A 117 -14.33 -10.12 -0.49
N GLN A 118 -14.99 -10.99 -1.24
CA GLN A 118 -16.44 -11.12 -1.20
C GLN A 118 -16.93 -11.55 0.19
N LEU A 119 -16.38 -12.64 0.73
CA LEU A 119 -16.78 -13.15 2.04
C LEU A 119 -16.43 -12.17 3.16
N PHE A 120 -15.31 -11.45 3.06
CA PHE A 120 -15.02 -10.35 3.98
C PHE A 120 -16.09 -9.26 3.91
N GLY A 121 -16.53 -8.86 2.71
CA GLY A 121 -17.65 -7.93 2.53
C GLY A 121 -18.95 -8.42 3.20
N GLU A 122 -19.32 -9.68 2.99
CA GLU A 122 -20.52 -10.31 3.58
C GLU A 122 -20.47 -10.36 5.13
N ILE A 123 -19.29 -10.66 5.70
CA ILE A 123 -19.08 -10.64 7.15
C ILE A 123 -19.29 -9.22 7.68
N ILE A 124 -18.74 -8.21 7.00
CA ILE A 124 -18.85 -6.82 7.42
C ILE A 124 -20.31 -6.34 7.30
N ASP A 125 -21.02 -6.70 6.23
CA ASP A 125 -22.44 -6.42 6.08
C ASP A 125 -23.26 -7.01 7.24
N THR A 126 -22.96 -8.26 7.61
CA THR A 126 -23.62 -8.96 8.72
C THR A 126 -23.29 -8.32 10.08
N VAL A 127 -22.03 -7.98 10.31
CA VAL A 127 -21.53 -7.44 11.59
C VAL A 127 -21.98 -6.00 11.81
N PHE A 128 -22.03 -5.20 10.75
CA PHE A 128 -22.27 -3.76 10.81
C PHE A 128 -23.63 -3.32 10.28
N GLY A 129 -24.42 -4.23 9.71
CA GLY A 129 -25.76 -3.94 9.18
C GLY A 129 -25.78 -2.90 8.06
N ARG A 130 -24.64 -2.71 7.38
CA ARG A 130 -24.53 -1.83 6.22
C ARG A 130 -24.70 -2.70 4.99
N LYS A 131 -25.41 -2.23 3.96
CA LYS A 131 -25.31 -2.84 2.63
C LYS A 131 -24.09 -2.23 1.96
N ILE A 132 -22.99 -2.97 1.86
CA ILE A 132 -21.85 -2.58 1.03
C ILE A 132 -22.29 -2.71 -0.44
N THR A 133 -22.89 -1.66 -0.99
CA THR A 133 -23.25 -1.60 -2.41
C THR A 133 -22.11 -1.11 -3.30
N GLU A 134 -21.04 -0.57 -2.72
CA GLU A 134 -19.88 -0.04 -3.45
C GLU A 134 -18.62 -0.87 -3.22
N LYS A 135 -17.96 -1.28 -4.31
CA LYS A 135 -16.67 -2.00 -4.29
C LYS A 135 -15.62 -1.20 -3.50
N GLY A 136 -15.13 -1.75 -2.38
CA GLY A 136 -13.88 -1.37 -1.70
C GLY A 136 -13.81 0.01 -1.01
N ASP A 137 -14.52 1.03 -1.49
CA ASP A 137 -14.42 2.42 -1.01
C ASP A 137 -14.83 2.59 0.47
N TRP A 138 -15.69 1.71 0.99
CA TRP A 138 -16.17 1.76 2.37
C TRP A 138 -15.03 1.52 3.40
N MET A 139 -13.97 0.79 3.03
CA MET A 139 -12.82 0.51 3.93
C MET A 139 -11.92 1.73 4.14
N LEU A 140 -11.92 2.69 3.21
CA LEU A 140 -11.09 3.91 3.27
C LEU A 140 -11.66 4.93 4.28
N THR A 141 -11.75 4.57 5.55
CA THR A 141 -12.18 5.48 6.62
C THR A 141 -11.13 6.57 6.86
N GLY A 142 -11.48 7.65 7.56
CA GLY A 142 -10.51 8.72 7.89
C GLY A 142 -9.24 8.17 8.54
N ARG A 143 -9.38 7.22 9.48
CA ARG A 143 -8.25 6.56 10.14
C ARG A 143 -7.38 5.74 9.18
N VAL A 144 -8.00 5.03 8.24
CA VAL A 144 -7.27 4.26 7.22
C VAL A 144 -6.53 5.19 6.27
N CYS A 145 -7.15 6.30 5.85
CA CYS A 145 -6.48 7.33 5.05
C CYS A 145 -5.29 7.95 5.79
N ASP A 146 -5.45 8.28 7.07
CA ASP A 146 -4.36 8.84 7.88
C ASP A 146 -3.22 7.82 8.10
N ALA A 147 -3.56 6.53 8.21
CA ALA A 147 -2.59 5.43 8.24
C ALA A 147 -1.80 5.33 6.94
N LEU A 148 -2.47 5.35 5.77
CA LEU A 148 -1.81 5.32 4.46
C LEU A 148 -0.87 6.51 4.26
N ILE A 149 -1.29 7.72 4.66
CA ILE A 149 -0.45 8.93 4.60
C ILE A 149 0.77 8.77 5.51
N SER A 150 0.56 8.28 6.75
CA SER A 150 1.65 8.05 7.70
C SER A 150 2.66 7.06 7.14
N LEU A 151 2.21 5.92 6.62
CA LEU A 151 3.06 4.90 5.99
C LEU A 151 3.85 5.45 4.81
N ALA A 152 3.22 6.27 3.95
CA ALA A 152 3.92 6.92 2.85
C ALA A 152 5.09 7.78 3.36
N HIS A 153 4.88 8.55 4.43
CA HIS A 153 5.95 9.31 5.07
C HIS A 153 7.00 8.42 5.75
N MET A 154 6.61 7.31 6.39
CA MET A 154 7.58 6.37 6.96
C MET A 154 8.48 5.78 5.88
N ARG A 155 7.89 5.36 4.74
CA ARG A 155 8.63 4.79 3.62
C ARG A 155 9.55 5.80 2.94
N GLU A 156 9.08 7.04 2.79
CA GLU A 156 9.85 8.12 2.17
C GLU A 156 11.10 8.50 2.98
N ARG A 157 11.01 8.44 4.32
CA ARG A 157 12.15 8.71 5.22
C ARG A 157 13.30 7.72 5.05
N LEU A 158 13.04 6.51 4.53
CA LEU A 158 14.09 5.51 4.30
C LEU A 158 15.07 5.90 3.16
N TYR A 159 14.70 6.86 2.31
CA TYR A 159 15.57 7.34 1.23
C TYR A 159 16.59 8.41 1.70
N GLY A 160 16.56 8.80 2.97
CA GLY A 160 17.44 9.82 3.53
C GLY A 160 16.82 11.23 3.52
N SER A 161 17.66 12.22 3.84
CA SER A 161 17.24 13.62 4.04
C SER A 161 17.09 14.43 2.75
N THR A 162 17.50 13.91 1.59
CA THR A 162 17.38 14.66 0.33
C THR A 162 15.92 14.83 -0.05
N SER A 163 15.56 15.98 -0.61
CA SER A 163 14.21 16.22 -1.12
C SER A 163 14.01 15.60 -2.51
N LEU A 164 12.76 15.38 -2.91
CA LEU A 164 12.44 14.93 -4.27
C LEU A 164 12.94 15.94 -5.32
N VAL A 165 12.86 17.24 -5.03
CA VAL A 165 13.32 18.30 -5.92
C VAL A 165 14.84 18.24 -6.09
N GLU A 166 15.60 18.08 -4.99
CA GLU A 166 17.04 17.88 -5.05
C GLU A 166 17.43 16.65 -5.88
N ASP A 167 16.66 15.56 -5.78
CA ASP A 167 16.90 14.37 -6.57
C ASP A 167 16.69 14.64 -8.07
N MET A 168 15.61 15.35 -8.44
CA MET A 168 15.32 15.73 -9.82
C MET A 168 16.38 16.69 -10.38
N GLU A 169 16.85 17.64 -9.58
CA GLU A 169 17.95 18.53 -9.95
C GLU A 169 19.26 17.75 -10.13
N SER A 170 19.52 16.77 -9.27
CA SER A 170 20.71 15.92 -9.36
C SER A 170 20.65 15.04 -10.62
N LEU A 171 19.47 14.51 -10.96
CA LEU A 171 19.27 13.70 -12.15
C LEU A 171 19.46 14.53 -13.43
N SER A 172 18.93 15.76 -13.47
CA SER A 172 19.09 16.64 -14.65
C SER A 172 20.54 17.06 -14.92
N LYS A 173 21.38 17.10 -13.87
CA LYS A 173 22.82 17.36 -13.97
C LYS A 173 23.64 16.10 -14.24
N CYS A 174 23.05 14.91 -14.06
CA CYS A 174 23.75 13.63 -14.19
C CYS A 174 23.77 13.18 -15.65
N LEU A 175 24.97 12.96 -16.21
CA LEU A 175 25.13 12.38 -17.53
C LEU A 175 25.01 10.86 -17.43
N SER A 176 23.96 10.29 -18.04
CA SER A 176 23.66 8.85 -17.98
C SER A 176 24.80 7.96 -18.47
N LEU A 177 25.60 8.43 -19.44
CA LEU A 177 26.74 7.71 -19.99
C LEU A 177 27.97 7.73 -19.08
N GLU A 178 28.17 8.81 -18.31
CA GLU A 178 29.34 8.97 -17.44
C GLU A 178 29.10 8.35 -16.05
N GLN A 179 27.86 8.41 -15.57
CA GLN A 179 27.49 7.97 -14.21
C GLN A 179 26.23 7.10 -14.22
N PRO A 180 26.22 5.95 -14.93
CA PRO A 180 25.03 5.13 -15.15
C PRO A 180 24.41 4.62 -13.85
N LYS A 181 25.23 4.29 -12.84
CA LYS A 181 24.76 3.82 -11.53
C LYS A 181 24.05 4.93 -10.74
N LEU A 182 24.57 6.15 -10.78
CA LEU A 182 23.95 7.30 -10.12
C LEU A 182 22.67 7.69 -10.84
N HIS A 183 22.70 7.72 -12.17
CA HIS A 183 21.52 8.01 -12.97
C HIS A 183 20.39 7.00 -12.69
N GLY A 184 20.70 5.69 -12.72
CA GLY A 184 19.73 4.64 -12.42
C GLY A 184 19.18 4.72 -11.00
N SER A 185 20.03 4.97 -9.99
CA SER A 185 19.58 5.08 -8.60
C SER A 185 18.71 6.32 -8.35
N LEU A 186 19.07 7.46 -8.93
CA LEU A 186 18.26 8.68 -8.90
C LEU A 186 16.91 8.47 -9.58
N SER A 187 16.91 7.85 -10.76
CA SER A 187 15.68 7.56 -11.52
C SER A 187 14.71 6.69 -10.72
N LEU A 188 15.21 5.61 -10.09
CA LEU A 188 14.40 4.78 -9.20
C LEU A 188 13.85 5.56 -8.01
N ARG A 189 14.72 6.28 -7.30
CA ARG A 189 14.34 7.02 -6.10
C ARG A 189 13.26 8.07 -6.40
N ILE A 190 13.41 8.80 -7.49
CA ILE A 190 12.42 9.79 -7.95
C ILE A 190 11.11 9.12 -8.28
N SER A 191 11.13 8.00 -9.00
CA SER A 191 9.91 7.30 -9.38
C SER A 191 9.15 6.77 -8.16
N GLU A 192 9.84 6.06 -7.26
CA GLU A 192 9.22 5.51 -6.05
C GLU A 192 8.65 6.61 -5.14
N ARG A 193 9.40 7.70 -4.92
CA ARG A 193 8.92 8.87 -4.15
C ARG A 193 7.74 9.57 -4.82
N THR A 194 7.70 9.60 -6.15
CA THR A 194 6.55 10.10 -6.91
C THR A 194 5.31 9.24 -6.67
N ILE A 195 5.46 7.90 -6.63
CA ILE A 195 4.37 6.98 -6.29
C ILE A 195 3.87 7.22 -4.86
N LEU A 196 4.77 7.40 -3.88
CA LEU A 196 4.39 7.74 -2.51
C LEU A 196 3.63 9.08 -2.43
N GLY A 197 4.01 10.06 -3.24
CA GLY A 197 3.26 11.30 -3.44
C GLY A 197 1.84 11.05 -3.94
N LYS A 198 1.69 10.20 -4.96
CA LYS A 198 0.38 9.80 -5.49
C LYS A 198 -0.46 9.04 -4.47
N LEU A 199 0.14 8.18 -3.64
CA LEU A 199 -0.56 7.49 -2.54
C LEU A 199 -1.15 8.47 -1.51
N ARG A 200 -0.42 9.53 -1.16
CA ARG A 200 -0.94 10.60 -0.29
C ARG A 200 -2.13 11.31 -0.94
N THR A 201 -2.05 11.58 -2.25
CA THR A 201 -3.15 12.20 -3.01
C THR A 201 -4.38 11.28 -3.05
N TYR A 202 -4.18 9.98 -3.30
CA TYR A 202 -5.22 8.95 -3.27
C TYR A 202 -5.94 8.92 -1.92
N ALA A 203 -5.21 8.83 -0.81
CA ALA A 203 -5.77 8.81 0.53
C ALA A 203 -6.54 10.10 0.86
N ASN A 204 -6.02 11.27 0.47
CA ASN A 204 -6.69 12.55 0.65
C ASN A 204 -7.98 12.67 -0.16
N HIS A 205 -7.97 12.18 -1.40
CA HIS A 205 -9.14 12.17 -2.27
C HIS A 205 -10.26 11.30 -1.68
N ALA A 206 -9.93 10.07 -1.28
CA ALA A 206 -10.88 9.16 -0.63
C ALA A 206 -11.50 9.77 0.64
N ARG A 207 -10.69 10.46 1.44
CA ARG A 207 -11.14 11.18 2.64
C ARG A 207 -12.14 12.29 2.32
N ARG A 208 -11.92 13.06 1.24
CA ARG A 208 -12.83 14.14 0.80
C ARG A 208 -14.16 13.60 0.28
N LYS A 209 -14.12 12.53 -0.54
CA LYS A 209 -15.33 11.88 -1.07
C LYS A 209 -16.29 11.48 0.06
N LYS A 210 -15.78 10.94 1.17
CA LYS A 210 -16.62 10.56 2.32
C LYS A 210 -17.21 11.74 3.10
N LYS A 211 -16.50 12.87 3.21
CA LYS A 211 -17.05 14.06 3.88
C LYS A 211 -18.28 14.59 3.15
N HIS A 212 -18.26 14.62 1.82
CA HIS A 212 -19.39 15.08 1.00
C HIS A 212 -20.61 14.15 1.10
N VAL A 213 -20.40 12.84 1.19
CA VAL A 213 -21.49 11.85 1.37
C VAL A 213 -22.12 11.95 2.77
N SER A 214 -21.36 12.32 3.81
CA SER A 214 -21.92 12.49 5.17
C SER A 214 -22.62 13.83 5.42
N SER A 215 -22.51 14.79 4.50
CA SER A 215 -23.10 16.14 4.60
C SER A 215 -24.27 16.37 3.62
N SER A 216 -24.70 15.33 2.91
CA SER A 216 -25.86 15.33 2.00
C SER A 216 -26.92 14.38 2.54
#